data_AF-A0A9W4UHL1-F1
#
_entry.id   AF-A0A9W4UHL1-F1
#
_cell.length_a   1.000
_cell.length_b   1.000
_cell.length_c   1.000
_cell.angle_alpha   90.00
_cell.angle_beta   90.00
_cell.angle_gamma   90.00
#
_symmetry.space_group_name_H-M   'P 1'
#
loop_
_entity.id
_entity.type
_entity.pdbx_description
1 polymer ?
#
loop_
_entity_poly.entity_id
_entity_poly.type
_entity_poly.pdbx_seq_one_letter_code
_entity_poly.pdbx_strand_id
1 'polypeptide(L)'
;MMRVPASIFLSLALTSHALVVREKSRPYTKRAIDENDFVYVDGLRLKDANGLHYLTGLNYWACLNLAAPESQGGNYSRLVTELDQMAAKGVNHLRVMASSEGAPTPQPFRMDPPLMKAPGEYNEEVFQGLDICLDEMSKRGMRATMTLNNEWQWSGGFGQYVSWATNKSIPYPSSWNMTKAPQRSTPRTGWGDYSDIFDGAATYGEFEAFANQMYTNEQAETWYKDHITTVLTRRNTVNGRLYTEDPTIMTWQLANEPQSIDLITNEKTFYPWIERISTFIRERAPKQLISVGLESKQGEIVFKAVHSVANVDYATSHCWVQNWGYYDMYDPTGLSLLNAQTFAKQFVKDTNKWASDVGKPIFLEEFGMARDNWLNKDKEYPYLSSATTTHKDEYFETIMGAVMDEFKNGGAYVGTSPWAYGGIWRPETQIMNEFGMVWAGDPPHESPGWYDLYDTDEAMNIVSRQQEDIAKWIEENGN
;
A
#
# COMPACT_ATOMS: atom_id res chain seq x y z
N MET A 1 72.09 8.94 -58.61
CA MET A 1 71.82 7.49 -58.44
C MET A 1 70.34 7.30 -58.13
N MET A 2 69.71 6.37 -58.84
CA MET A 2 68.26 6.11 -58.89
C MET A 2 67.75 5.22 -57.74
N ARG A 3 66.53 5.54 -57.28
CA ARG A 3 65.38 4.69 -56.84
C ARG A 3 65.46 3.72 -55.62
N VAL A 4 64.78 4.15 -54.53
CA VAL A 4 63.78 3.55 -53.53
C VAL A 4 63.54 2.00 -53.54
N PRO A 5 63.11 1.26 -52.45
CA PRO A 5 62.18 1.70 -51.38
C PRO A 5 62.13 1.03 -49.94
N ALA A 6 61.31 1.68 -49.10
CA ALA A 6 60.33 1.20 -48.08
C ALA A 6 60.72 0.42 -46.80
N SER A 7 60.21 0.94 -45.66
CA SER A 7 59.44 0.15 -44.67
C SER A 7 58.46 1.06 -43.91
N ILE A 8 57.17 0.71 -43.99
CA ILE A 8 56.01 1.39 -43.40
C ILE A 8 55.57 0.57 -42.19
N PHE A 9 55.40 1.19 -41.02
CA PHE A 9 54.67 0.60 -39.90
C PHE A 9 53.20 0.97 -40.02
N LEU A 10 52.34 -0.05 -40.17
CA LEU A 10 50.89 0.07 -40.20
C LEU A 10 50.34 -0.41 -38.84
N SER A 11 49.77 0.50 -38.07
CA SER A 11 48.96 0.17 -36.88
C SER A 11 47.54 -0.19 -37.34
N LEU A 12 47.12 -1.44 -37.13
CA LEU A 12 45.73 -1.85 -37.31
C LEU A 12 44.89 -1.34 -36.13
N ALA A 13 44.00 -0.38 -36.37
CA ALA A 13 42.87 -0.11 -35.51
C ALA A 13 41.72 -1.04 -35.91
N LEU A 14 41.43 -2.02 -35.06
CA LEU A 14 40.22 -2.85 -35.15
C LEU A 14 39.02 -2.01 -34.68
N THR A 15 38.22 -1.50 -35.62
CA THR A 15 36.90 -0.94 -35.31
C THR A 15 35.91 -2.09 -35.10
N SER A 16 35.65 -2.46 -33.85
CA SER A 16 34.49 -3.30 -33.51
C SER A 16 33.22 -2.52 -33.82
N HIS A 17 32.49 -2.94 -34.86
CA HIS A 17 31.11 -2.53 -35.04
C HIS A 17 30.28 -3.29 -34.01
N ALA A 18 30.13 -2.72 -32.81
CA ALA A 18 29.08 -3.13 -31.90
C ALA A 18 27.75 -2.76 -32.58
N LEU A 19 27.02 -3.77 -33.06
CA LEU A 19 25.61 -3.63 -33.36
C LEU A 19 24.92 -3.21 -32.05
N VAL A 20 24.58 -1.93 -31.95
CA VAL A 20 23.59 -1.47 -30.99
C VAL A 20 22.26 -2.06 -31.44
N VAL A 21 21.90 -3.20 -30.86
CA VAL A 21 20.51 -3.64 -30.83
C VAL A 21 19.78 -2.56 -30.03
N ARG A 22 19.01 -1.72 -30.73
CA ARG A 22 18.00 -0.89 -30.07
C ARG A 22 17.02 -1.86 -29.43
N GLU A 23 17.15 -2.07 -28.13
CA GLU A 23 16.04 -2.52 -27.29
C GLU A 23 14.86 -1.60 -27.57
N LYS A 24 13.82 -2.16 -28.19
CA LYS A 24 12.48 -1.58 -28.13
C LYS A 24 11.82 -2.11 -26.86
N SER A 25 12.36 -1.77 -25.69
CA SER A 25 11.47 -1.67 -24.53
C SER A 25 10.49 -0.55 -24.88
N ARG A 26 9.18 -0.79 -24.75
CA ARG A 26 8.20 0.29 -24.90
C ARG A 26 8.60 1.37 -23.89
N PRO A 27 9.01 2.58 -24.30
CA PRO A 27 9.20 3.64 -23.34
C PRO A 27 7.86 3.81 -22.64
N TYR A 28 7.89 3.88 -21.32
CA TYR A 28 6.76 4.34 -20.51
C TYR A 28 6.13 5.55 -21.22
N THR A 29 4.97 5.35 -21.84
CA THR A 29 4.28 6.43 -22.51
C THR A 29 3.47 7.11 -21.44
N LYS A 30 3.86 8.35 -21.09
CA LYS A 30 3.08 9.29 -20.29
C LYS A 30 1.73 9.53 -20.99
N ARG A 31 0.81 8.57 -20.88
CA ARG A 31 -0.52 8.67 -21.44
C ARG A 31 -1.50 8.58 -20.28
N ALA A 32 -2.31 9.61 -20.16
CA ALA A 32 -3.41 9.62 -19.22
C ALA A 32 -4.33 8.42 -19.46
N ILE A 33 -4.96 7.91 -18.40
CA ILE A 33 -5.93 6.82 -18.52
C ILE A 33 -7.14 7.34 -19.31
N ASP A 34 -7.46 6.62 -20.40
CA ASP A 34 -8.60 6.94 -21.27
C ASP A 34 -9.92 6.76 -20.48
N GLU A 35 -10.91 7.62 -20.71
CA GLU A 35 -12.14 7.75 -19.90
C GLU A 35 -13.01 6.49 -19.75
N ASN A 36 -12.87 5.51 -20.65
CA ASN A 36 -13.65 4.28 -20.64
C ASN A 36 -12.81 3.02 -20.34
N ASP A 37 -11.54 3.19 -20.01
CA ASP A 37 -10.60 2.09 -19.81
C ASP A 37 -10.67 1.55 -18.38
N PHE A 38 -11.81 1.00 -17.95
CA PHE A 38 -11.94 0.38 -16.62
C PHE A 38 -11.29 -1.01 -16.59
N VAL A 39 -10.57 -1.30 -15.50
CA VAL A 39 -10.05 -2.64 -15.24
C VAL A 39 -11.20 -3.56 -14.82
N TYR A 40 -11.23 -4.77 -15.37
CA TYR A 40 -12.26 -5.78 -15.08
C TYR A 40 -11.64 -7.16 -14.83
N VAL A 41 -12.41 -8.04 -14.19
CA VAL A 41 -12.01 -9.44 -13.94
C VAL A 41 -12.43 -10.33 -15.12
N ASP A 42 -11.51 -11.16 -15.60
CA ASP A 42 -11.77 -12.23 -16.57
C ASP A 42 -11.16 -13.55 -16.03
N GLY A 43 -12.01 -14.37 -15.42
CA GLY A 43 -11.59 -15.56 -14.68
C GLY A 43 -10.66 -15.19 -13.53
N LEU A 44 -9.43 -15.72 -13.54
CA LEU A 44 -8.40 -15.46 -12.54
C LEU A 44 -7.49 -14.27 -12.88
N ARG A 45 -7.86 -13.46 -13.88
CA ARG A 45 -7.04 -12.36 -14.39
C ARG A 45 -7.75 -11.02 -14.29
N LEU A 46 -6.93 -9.97 -14.29
CA LEU A 46 -7.38 -8.61 -14.56
C LEU A 46 -7.10 -8.27 -16.02
N LYS A 47 -8.01 -7.51 -16.63
CA LYS A 47 -7.86 -6.99 -17.97
C LYS A 47 -8.27 -5.52 -18.04
N ASP A 48 -7.67 -4.79 -18.97
CA ASP A 48 -8.05 -3.44 -19.35
C ASP A 48 -8.21 -3.37 -20.88
N ALA A 49 -8.36 -2.17 -21.46
CA ALA A 49 -8.52 -2.00 -22.91
C ALA A 49 -7.32 -2.50 -23.74
N ASN A 50 -6.15 -2.71 -23.12
CA ASN A 50 -4.93 -3.20 -23.75
C ASN A 50 -4.70 -4.70 -23.54
N GLY A 51 -5.59 -5.41 -22.84
CA GLY A 51 -5.53 -6.85 -22.62
C GLY A 51 -5.16 -7.21 -21.18
N LEU A 52 -4.29 -8.19 -21.00
CA LEU A 52 -3.91 -8.72 -19.70
C LEU A 52 -3.22 -7.65 -18.83
N HIS A 53 -3.74 -7.41 -17.64
CA HIS A 53 -3.28 -6.37 -16.72
C HIS A 53 -2.68 -7.00 -15.45
N TYR A 54 -1.41 -6.70 -15.18
CA TYR A 54 -0.71 -7.12 -13.96
C TYR A 54 -0.41 -5.89 -13.10
N LEU A 55 -0.66 -5.98 -11.79
CA LEU A 55 -0.47 -4.89 -10.85
C LEU A 55 0.98 -4.87 -10.36
N THR A 56 1.76 -3.93 -10.89
CA THR A 56 3.04 -3.52 -10.31
C THR A 56 2.72 -2.38 -9.34
N GLY A 57 2.40 -2.75 -8.11
CA GLY A 57 1.83 -1.83 -7.12
C GLY A 57 2.84 -1.26 -6.14
N LEU A 58 2.45 -0.21 -5.42
CA LEU A 58 3.04 0.25 -4.15
C LEU A 58 1.94 0.79 -3.22
N ASN A 59 2.11 0.64 -1.91
CA ASN A 59 1.27 1.34 -0.94
C ASN A 59 1.75 2.79 -0.79
N TYR A 60 0.82 3.72 -0.90
CA TYR A 60 1.08 5.15 -0.83
C TYR A 60 -0.09 5.87 -0.13
N TRP A 61 -0.42 5.39 1.07
CA TRP A 61 -1.56 5.84 1.87
C TRP A 61 -1.55 7.35 2.15
N ALA A 62 -0.36 7.96 2.26
CA ALA A 62 -0.19 9.37 2.53
C ALA A 62 -0.54 10.29 1.34
N CYS A 63 -0.84 9.75 0.15
CA CYS A 63 -1.12 10.52 -1.06
C CYS A 63 -2.19 11.60 -0.84
N LEU A 64 -3.27 11.24 -0.12
CA LEU A 64 -4.36 12.15 0.28
C LEU A 64 -3.84 13.43 0.94
N ASN A 65 -3.07 13.29 2.02
CA ASN A 65 -2.57 14.42 2.79
C ASN A 65 -1.38 15.10 2.13
N LEU A 66 -0.51 14.36 1.47
CA LEU A 66 0.66 14.93 0.82
C LEU A 66 0.29 15.79 -0.39
N ALA A 67 -0.82 15.46 -1.06
CA ALA A 67 -1.36 16.24 -2.17
C ALA A 67 -2.14 17.50 -1.73
N ALA A 68 -2.54 17.58 -0.45
CA ALA A 68 -3.25 18.73 0.10
C ALA A 68 -2.37 20.01 0.06
N PRO A 69 -2.95 21.22 0.20
CA PRO A 69 -2.16 22.44 0.28
C PRO A 69 -1.24 22.46 1.51
N GLU A 70 -0.19 23.27 1.46
CA GLU A 70 0.78 23.43 2.55
C GLU A 70 0.11 23.84 3.88
N SER A 71 -0.99 24.61 3.81
CA SER A 71 -1.82 24.99 4.96
C SER A 71 -2.53 23.82 5.66
N GLN A 72 -2.54 22.64 5.04
CA GLN A 72 -3.03 21.37 5.59
C GLN A 72 -1.88 20.37 5.78
N GLY A 73 -0.64 20.85 5.78
CA GLY A 73 0.55 20.03 5.98
C GLY A 73 0.96 19.19 4.77
N GLY A 74 0.42 19.47 3.58
CA GLY A 74 0.78 18.78 2.35
C GLY A 74 2.04 19.34 1.67
N ASN A 75 2.52 18.63 0.65
CA ASN A 75 3.68 19.00 -0.15
C ASN A 75 3.53 18.46 -1.60
N TYR A 76 2.83 19.24 -2.42
CA TYR A 76 2.56 18.89 -3.82
C TYR A 76 3.83 18.63 -4.65
N SER A 77 4.91 19.40 -4.43
CA SER A 77 6.15 19.22 -5.19
C SER A 77 6.81 17.87 -4.91
N ARG A 78 6.73 17.42 -3.65
CA ARG A 78 7.19 16.10 -3.23
C ARG A 78 6.31 15.00 -3.82
N LEU A 79 4.98 15.15 -3.76
CA LEU A 79 4.05 14.21 -4.39
C LEU A 79 4.41 13.96 -5.87
N VAL A 80 4.56 15.03 -6.65
CA VAL A 80 4.90 14.93 -8.09
C VAL A 80 6.22 14.20 -8.30
N THR A 81 7.23 14.51 -7.46
CA THR A 81 8.55 13.86 -7.52
C THR A 81 8.44 12.36 -7.24
N GLU A 82 7.72 11.98 -6.20
CA GLU A 82 7.54 10.60 -5.77
C GLU A 82 6.72 9.79 -6.79
N LEU A 83 5.66 10.37 -7.35
CA LEU A 83 4.90 9.75 -8.44
C LEU A 83 5.77 9.57 -9.70
N ASP A 84 6.63 10.53 -10.05
CA ASP A 84 7.58 10.39 -11.16
C ASP A 84 8.62 9.29 -10.90
N GLN A 85 9.11 9.16 -9.67
CA GLN A 85 10.04 8.11 -9.27
C GLN A 85 9.41 6.72 -9.37
N MET A 86 8.17 6.56 -8.87
CA MET A 86 7.43 5.30 -8.99
C MET A 86 7.14 4.95 -10.46
N ALA A 87 6.69 5.92 -11.25
CA ALA A 87 6.45 5.75 -12.69
C ALA A 87 7.70 5.30 -13.44
N ALA A 88 8.86 5.87 -13.10
CA ALA A 88 10.14 5.49 -13.70
C ALA A 88 10.57 4.04 -13.40
N LYS A 89 10.00 3.42 -12.37
CA LYS A 89 10.21 2.00 -12.01
C LYS A 89 9.09 1.09 -12.55
N GLY A 90 8.20 1.62 -13.39
CA GLY A 90 7.11 0.86 -14.00
C GLY A 90 5.91 0.61 -13.09
N VAL A 91 5.84 1.27 -11.92
CA VAL A 91 4.68 1.18 -11.02
C VAL A 91 3.44 1.70 -11.74
N ASN A 92 2.40 0.88 -11.80
CA ASN A 92 1.14 1.17 -12.50
C ASN A 92 -0.08 1.15 -11.59
N HIS A 93 0.10 0.85 -10.30
CA HIS A 93 -0.98 0.78 -9.33
C HIS A 93 -0.53 1.34 -7.99
N LEU A 94 -1.36 2.15 -7.34
CA LEU A 94 -1.15 2.59 -5.97
C LEU A 94 -2.34 2.19 -5.12
N ARG A 95 -2.06 1.61 -3.96
CA ARG A 95 -3.07 1.47 -2.91
C ARG A 95 -3.00 2.68 -2.00
N VAL A 96 -4.09 3.42 -1.91
CA VAL A 96 -4.16 4.73 -1.24
C VAL A 96 -5.29 4.74 -0.20
N MET A 97 -5.13 5.59 0.81
CA MET A 97 -6.17 5.79 1.82
C MET A 97 -7.15 6.86 1.35
N ALA A 98 -8.45 6.51 1.32
CA ALA A 98 -9.55 7.40 0.95
C ALA A 98 -10.41 7.82 2.15
N SER A 99 -9.95 7.52 3.37
CA SER A 99 -10.63 7.82 4.63
C SER A 99 -9.65 8.23 5.73
N SER A 100 -10.00 9.24 6.53
CA SER A 100 -9.34 9.46 7.82
C SER A 100 -10.26 10.26 8.75
N GLU A 101 -10.44 9.75 9.96
CA GLU A 101 -11.42 10.21 10.94
C GLU A 101 -10.78 10.98 12.10
N GLY A 102 -11.33 12.17 12.34
CA GLY A 102 -10.96 13.05 13.45
C GLY A 102 -11.72 12.77 14.74
N ALA A 103 -11.59 13.71 15.67
CA ALA A 103 -12.42 13.81 16.86
C ALA A 103 -12.47 15.28 17.33
N PRO A 104 -13.39 15.65 18.24
CA PRO A 104 -13.45 17.01 18.78
C PRO A 104 -12.18 17.47 19.51
N THR A 105 -11.35 16.52 19.97
CA THR A 105 -10.03 16.79 20.56
C THR A 105 -8.97 15.99 19.80
N PRO A 106 -7.73 16.52 19.69
CA PRO A 106 -6.63 15.80 19.06
C PRO A 106 -6.48 14.39 19.62
N GLN A 107 -6.36 13.41 18.74
CA GLN A 107 -6.18 12.00 19.07
C GLN A 107 -4.77 11.55 18.67
N PRO A 108 -4.12 10.68 19.45
CA PRO A 108 -2.80 10.18 19.11
C PRO A 108 -2.85 9.15 17.97
N PHE A 109 -1.66 8.83 17.45
CA PHE A 109 -1.38 7.68 16.59
C PHE A 109 -2.07 7.68 15.22
N ARG A 110 -2.62 8.81 14.76
CA ARG A 110 -3.37 8.89 13.52
C ARG A 110 -2.99 10.07 12.63
N MET A 111 -3.41 10.01 11.37
CA MET A 111 -3.30 11.07 10.38
C MET A 111 -3.96 12.38 10.86
N ASP A 112 -3.24 13.49 10.73
CA ASP A 112 -3.75 14.85 11.03
C ASP A 112 -3.19 15.86 9.99
N PRO A 113 -4.03 16.75 9.41
CA PRO A 113 -5.47 16.87 9.59
C PRO A 113 -6.24 15.69 8.96
N PRO A 114 -7.38 15.27 9.56
CA PRO A 114 -8.21 14.20 9.02
C PRO A 114 -9.05 14.70 7.84
N LEU A 115 -9.45 13.76 6.96
CA LEU A 115 -10.42 14.00 5.89
C LEU A 115 -11.80 14.31 6.45
N MET A 116 -12.26 13.52 7.42
CA MET A 116 -13.57 13.66 8.06
C MET A 116 -13.38 13.99 9.54
N LYS A 117 -13.63 15.25 9.92
CA LYS A 117 -13.40 15.76 11.29
C LYS A 117 -14.40 15.18 12.30
N ALA A 118 -15.64 15.02 11.85
CA ALA A 118 -16.77 14.42 12.56
C ALA A 118 -17.72 13.80 11.50
N PRO A 119 -18.68 12.93 11.86
CA PRO A 119 -19.58 12.32 10.90
C PRO A 119 -20.27 13.34 9.98
N GLY A 120 -19.99 13.27 8.68
CA GLY A 120 -20.53 14.18 7.66
C GLY A 120 -19.83 15.54 7.55
N GLU A 121 -18.84 15.84 8.40
CA GLU A 121 -18.09 17.10 8.39
C GLU A 121 -16.68 16.91 7.82
N TYR A 122 -16.52 17.26 6.53
CA TYR A 122 -15.27 17.07 5.81
C TYR A 122 -14.33 18.28 5.89
N ASN A 123 -13.03 18.01 5.85
CA ASN A 123 -12.00 18.98 5.51
C ASN A 123 -11.84 19.01 3.98
N GLU A 124 -12.48 19.99 3.34
CA GLU A 124 -12.49 20.11 1.87
C GLU A 124 -11.08 20.29 1.28
N GLU A 125 -10.16 20.98 1.96
CA GLU A 125 -8.79 21.16 1.47
C GLU A 125 -8.00 19.83 1.47
N VAL A 126 -8.26 18.96 2.45
CA VAL A 126 -7.70 17.59 2.46
C VAL A 126 -8.38 16.72 1.40
N PHE A 127 -9.69 16.86 1.20
CA PHE A 127 -10.42 16.13 0.16
C PHE A 127 -9.92 16.48 -1.26
N GLN A 128 -9.61 17.75 -1.51
CA GLN A 128 -8.97 18.19 -2.76
C GLN A 128 -7.58 17.56 -2.94
N GLY A 129 -6.89 17.18 -1.87
CA GLY A 129 -5.68 16.36 -1.95
C GLY A 129 -5.93 15.03 -2.67
N LEU A 130 -7.05 14.35 -2.38
CA LEU A 130 -7.42 13.11 -3.08
C LEU A 130 -7.69 13.36 -4.57
N ASP A 131 -8.35 14.48 -4.90
CA ASP A 131 -8.61 14.90 -6.27
C ASP A 131 -7.30 15.08 -7.06
N ILE A 132 -6.33 15.77 -6.45
CA ILE A 132 -5.00 16.01 -7.01
C ILE A 132 -4.22 14.70 -7.14
N CYS A 133 -4.24 13.85 -6.12
CA CYS A 133 -3.58 12.54 -6.12
C CYS A 133 -4.04 11.70 -7.33
N LEU A 134 -5.35 11.55 -7.51
CA LEU A 134 -5.92 10.79 -8.64
C LEU A 134 -5.57 11.42 -9.99
N ASP A 135 -5.64 12.75 -10.11
CA ASP A 135 -5.29 13.41 -11.36
C ASP A 135 -3.80 13.22 -11.74
N GLU A 136 -2.90 13.34 -10.76
CA GLU A 136 -1.47 13.13 -10.95
C GLU A 136 -1.11 11.66 -11.22
N MET A 137 -1.80 10.71 -10.59
CA MET A 137 -1.70 9.28 -10.91
C MET A 137 -2.16 9.00 -12.34
N SER A 138 -3.29 9.59 -12.75
CA SER A 138 -3.86 9.42 -14.09
C SER A 138 -2.88 9.84 -15.17
N LYS A 139 -2.25 11.02 -15.04
CA LYS A 139 -1.20 11.53 -15.96
C LYS A 139 -0.03 10.55 -16.16
N ARG A 140 0.13 9.62 -15.22
CA ARG A 140 1.18 8.60 -15.18
C ARG A 140 0.67 7.18 -15.50
N GLY A 141 -0.57 7.03 -15.94
CA GLY A 141 -1.14 5.71 -16.22
C GLY A 141 -1.30 4.83 -14.99
N MET A 142 -1.27 5.41 -13.79
CA MET A 142 -1.40 4.67 -12.53
C MET A 142 -2.87 4.53 -12.12
N ARG A 143 -3.23 3.34 -11.65
CA ARG A 143 -4.54 2.99 -11.09
C ARG A 143 -4.54 3.09 -9.57
N ALA A 144 -5.72 3.27 -8.97
CA ALA A 144 -5.90 3.37 -7.53
C ALA A 144 -6.77 2.24 -6.97
N THR A 145 -6.31 1.60 -5.90
CA THR A 145 -7.21 1.00 -4.91
C THR A 145 -7.54 2.08 -3.88
N MET A 146 -8.83 2.41 -3.74
CA MET A 146 -9.35 3.41 -2.82
C MET A 146 -9.84 2.71 -1.55
N THR A 147 -9.03 2.74 -0.49
CA THR A 147 -9.37 2.12 0.81
C THR A 147 -10.27 3.05 1.62
N LEU A 148 -11.52 2.63 1.85
CA LEU A 148 -12.62 3.50 2.34
C LEU A 148 -12.76 3.53 3.87
N ASN A 149 -12.03 2.68 4.59
CA ASN A 149 -11.97 2.68 6.05
C ASN A 149 -10.72 1.92 6.51
N ASN A 150 -10.56 1.75 7.81
CA ASN A 150 -9.42 1.06 8.40
C ASN A 150 -9.85 0.34 9.67
N GLU A 151 -9.40 -0.89 9.87
CA GLU A 151 -9.49 -1.53 11.19
C GLU A 151 -8.68 -0.72 12.21
N TRP A 152 -7.47 -0.33 11.83
CA TRP A 152 -6.47 0.23 12.72
C TRP A 152 -6.66 1.71 12.98
N GLN A 153 -6.08 2.15 14.09
CA GLN A 153 -6.21 3.49 14.64
C GLN A 153 -5.53 4.58 13.81
N TRP A 154 -4.65 4.24 12.87
CA TRP A 154 -3.77 5.21 12.22
C TRP A 154 -4.46 6.17 11.25
N SER A 155 -5.68 5.88 10.86
CA SER A 155 -6.56 6.84 10.19
C SER A 155 -7.81 7.13 11.02
N GLY A 156 -7.85 6.76 12.31
CA GLY A 156 -9.06 6.73 13.12
C GLY A 156 -9.83 5.42 12.96
N GLY A 157 -10.40 5.18 11.77
CA GLY A 157 -10.92 3.87 11.38
C GLY A 157 -12.18 3.41 12.13
N PHE A 158 -12.46 2.11 12.10
CA PHE A 158 -13.60 1.47 12.76
C PHE A 158 -13.73 1.86 14.23
N GLY A 159 -12.62 1.88 14.97
CA GLY A 159 -12.58 2.34 16.35
C GLY A 159 -13.15 3.76 16.51
N GLN A 160 -12.87 4.67 15.58
CA GLN A 160 -13.40 6.03 15.63
C GLN A 160 -14.91 6.10 15.34
N TYR A 161 -15.42 5.32 14.38
CA TYR A 161 -16.87 5.23 14.15
C TYR A 161 -17.61 4.66 15.36
N VAL A 162 -17.07 3.61 15.98
CA VAL A 162 -17.64 3.02 17.21
C VAL A 162 -17.57 4.02 18.38
N SER A 163 -16.46 4.76 18.50
CA SER A 163 -16.29 5.80 19.51
C SER A 163 -17.35 6.90 19.37
N TRP A 164 -17.56 7.43 18.17
CA TRP A 164 -18.62 8.41 17.92
C TRP A 164 -20.01 7.87 18.26
N ALA A 165 -20.31 6.61 17.90
CA ALA A 165 -21.63 6.03 18.07
C ALA A 165 -21.95 5.68 19.54
N THR A 166 -20.92 5.38 20.34
CA THR A 166 -21.08 4.90 21.72
C THR A 166 -20.62 5.89 22.78
N ASN A 167 -19.97 6.98 22.37
CA ASN A 167 -19.30 7.96 23.23
C ASN A 167 -18.28 7.31 24.19
N LYS A 168 -17.65 6.20 23.77
CA LYS A 168 -16.60 5.51 24.50
C LYS A 168 -15.23 5.89 23.96
N SER A 169 -14.23 5.92 24.84
CA SER A 169 -12.83 6.08 24.47
C SER A 169 -12.31 4.85 23.72
N ILE A 170 -11.49 5.08 22.70
CA ILE A 170 -10.82 4.02 21.96
C ILE A 170 -9.71 3.42 22.85
N PRO A 171 -9.67 2.10 23.06
CA PRO A 171 -8.58 1.44 23.78
C PRO A 171 -7.38 1.26 22.84
N TYR A 172 -6.60 2.32 22.62
CA TYR A 172 -5.45 2.26 21.69
C TYR A 172 -4.45 1.18 22.08
N PRO A 173 -4.02 0.33 21.14
CA PRO A 173 -2.98 -0.65 21.40
C PRO A 173 -1.59 0.00 21.36
N SER A 174 -0.56 -0.78 21.67
CA SER A 174 0.83 -0.32 21.58
C SER A 174 1.11 0.32 20.22
N SER A 175 1.48 1.60 20.23
CA SER A 175 1.67 2.44 19.05
C SER A 175 2.86 3.37 19.26
N TRP A 176 3.49 3.80 18.17
CA TRP A 176 4.61 4.73 18.23
C TRP A 176 4.20 6.06 18.84
N ASN A 177 4.85 6.43 19.95
CA ASN A 177 4.64 7.70 20.61
C ASN A 177 5.86 8.59 20.42
N MET A 178 5.76 9.53 19.49
CA MET A 178 6.80 10.52 19.19
C MET A 178 7.21 11.40 20.37
N THR A 179 6.40 11.48 21.43
CA THR A 179 6.69 12.28 22.64
C THR A 179 7.32 11.46 23.78
N LYS A 180 7.32 10.13 23.66
CA LYS A 180 7.92 9.23 24.66
C LYS A 180 9.45 9.30 24.60
N ALA A 181 10.11 9.22 25.76
CA ALA A 181 11.58 9.27 25.82
C ALA A 181 12.20 8.08 25.05
N PRO A 182 13.38 8.26 24.41
CA PRO A 182 14.24 9.45 24.46
C PRO A 182 13.75 10.58 23.54
N GLN A 183 13.73 11.79 24.10
CA GLN A 183 13.42 13.03 23.39
C GLN A 183 14.70 13.82 23.12
N ARG A 184 14.73 14.60 22.03
CA ARG A 184 15.86 15.48 21.74
C ARG A 184 15.77 16.76 22.58
N SER A 185 16.85 17.53 22.60
CA SER A 185 16.89 18.84 23.25
C SER A 185 15.99 19.88 22.57
N THR A 186 15.67 19.69 21.28
CA THR A 186 14.76 20.55 20.54
C THR A 186 13.31 20.09 20.76
N PRO A 187 12.42 20.96 21.29
CA PRO A 187 11.02 20.62 21.53
C PRO A 187 10.31 20.13 20.27
N ARG A 188 9.48 19.08 20.41
CA ARG A 188 8.79 18.41 19.29
C ARG A 188 9.75 17.81 18.24
N THR A 189 10.96 17.45 18.65
CA THR A 189 11.79 16.52 17.89
C THR A 189 12.22 15.45 18.87
N GLY A 190 11.91 14.22 18.55
CA GLY A 190 12.11 13.09 19.44
C GLY A 190 12.32 11.86 18.60
N TRP A 191 12.97 10.86 19.19
CA TRP A 191 12.96 9.56 18.55
C TRP A 191 11.60 8.93 18.75
N GLY A 192 11.07 9.01 19.98
CA GLY A 192 9.83 8.34 20.34
C GLY A 192 10.13 6.90 20.76
N ASP A 193 9.09 6.25 21.26
CA ASP A 193 9.10 4.83 21.59
C ASP A 193 7.67 4.29 21.55
N TYR A 194 7.50 2.98 21.48
CA TYR A 194 6.19 2.36 21.53
C TYR A 194 5.55 2.59 22.91
N SER A 195 4.27 2.98 22.90
CA SER A 195 3.48 3.07 24.12
C SER A 195 3.33 1.69 24.75
N ASP A 196 3.43 1.63 26.07
CA ASP A 196 3.28 0.40 26.84
C ASP A 196 2.11 0.50 27.83
N ILE A 197 1.93 -0.51 28.67
CA ILE A 197 0.84 -0.55 29.66
C ILE A 197 0.90 0.61 30.67
N PHE A 198 2.07 1.18 30.93
CA PHE A 198 2.24 2.34 31.82
C PHE A 198 1.83 3.64 31.13
N ASP A 199 1.82 3.68 29.80
CA ASP A 199 1.23 4.76 28.99
C ASP A 199 -0.28 4.56 28.77
N GLY A 200 -0.85 3.45 29.24
CA GLY A 200 -2.26 3.10 29.06
C GLY A 200 -2.58 2.36 27.77
N ALA A 201 -1.57 1.77 27.11
CA ALA A 201 -1.80 0.95 25.92
C ALA A 201 -2.61 -0.31 26.28
N ALA A 202 -3.67 -0.55 25.52
CA ALA A 202 -4.45 -1.79 25.56
C ALA A 202 -3.75 -2.92 24.78
N THR A 203 -4.25 -4.14 24.92
CA THR A 203 -3.87 -5.22 24.01
C THR A 203 -4.50 -5.03 22.63
N TYR A 204 -3.87 -5.58 21.59
CA TYR A 204 -4.48 -5.61 20.24
C TYR A 204 -5.84 -6.31 20.25
N GLY A 205 -6.01 -7.40 21.02
CA GLY A 205 -7.31 -8.07 21.12
C GLY A 205 -8.41 -7.22 21.76
N GLU A 206 -8.09 -6.34 22.72
CA GLU A 206 -9.06 -5.38 23.26
C GLU A 206 -9.41 -4.29 22.25
N PHE A 207 -8.42 -3.81 21.50
CA PHE A 207 -8.64 -2.86 20.40
C PHE A 207 -9.53 -3.45 19.31
N GLU A 208 -9.20 -4.64 18.80
CA GLU A 208 -9.96 -5.36 17.79
C GLU A 208 -11.39 -5.65 18.27
N ALA A 209 -11.56 -6.13 19.51
CA ALA A 209 -12.90 -6.33 20.06
C ALA A 209 -13.73 -5.04 20.12
N PHE A 210 -13.07 -3.89 20.35
CA PHE A 210 -13.72 -2.59 20.31
C PHE A 210 -14.07 -2.18 18.88
N ALA A 211 -13.12 -2.23 17.95
CA ALA A 211 -13.26 -1.84 16.55
C ALA A 211 -14.27 -2.72 15.79
N ASN A 212 -14.24 -4.04 16.00
CA ASN A 212 -15.15 -5.02 15.38
C ASN A 212 -16.64 -4.82 15.72
N GLN A 213 -16.97 -3.96 16.71
CA GLN A 213 -18.36 -3.52 16.91
C GLN A 213 -18.92 -2.81 15.66
N MET A 214 -18.07 -2.30 14.77
CA MET A 214 -18.43 -1.76 13.47
C MET A 214 -19.35 -2.69 12.66
N TYR A 215 -19.18 -4.00 12.78
CA TYR A 215 -19.95 -4.99 12.01
C TYR A 215 -21.43 -5.08 12.42
N THR A 216 -21.77 -4.57 13.61
CA THR A 216 -23.11 -4.70 14.22
C THR A 216 -23.69 -3.39 14.75
N ASN A 217 -22.89 -2.33 14.83
CA ASN A 217 -23.36 -1.02 15.28
C ASN A 217 -24.02 -0.26 14.11
N GLU A 218 -25.35 -0.20 14.13
CA GLU A 218 -26.15 0.41 13.05
C GLU A 218 -25.80 1.88 12.79
N GLN A 219 -25.51 2.66 13.82
CA GLN A 219 -25.18 4.08 13.67
C GLN A 219 -23.79 4.28 13.06
N ALA A 220 -22.81 3.49 13.50
CA ALA A 220 -21.47 3.47 12.93
C ALA A 220 -21.51 3.05 11.44
N GLU A 221 -22.25 1.99 11.11
CA GLU A 221 -22.44 1.55 9.72
C GLU A 221 -23.14 2.62 8.87
N THR A 222 -24.13 3.33 9.44
CA THR A 222 -24.83 4.42 8.74
C THR A 222 -23.85 5.54 8.35
N TRP A 223 -23.05 6.03 9.30
CA TRP A 223 -22.07 7.08 8.99
C TRP A 223 -20.99 6.63 8.02
N TYR A 224 -20.59 5.36 8.09
CA TYR A 224 -19.66 4.82 7.11
C TYR A 224 -20.27 4.75 5.72
N LYS A 225 -21.54 4.35 5.58
CA LYS A 225 -22.27 4.40 4.30
C LYS A 225 -22.43 5.84 3.78
N ASP A 226 -22.59 6.82 4.67
CA ASP A 226 -22.58 8.23 4.29
C ASP A 226 -21.19 8.66 3.78
N HIS A 227 -20.12 8.18 4.40
CA HIS A 227 -18.75 8.39 3.93
C HIS A 227 -18.52 7.78 2.55
N ILE A 228 -18.84 6.50 2.38
CA ILE A 228 -18.80 5.83 1.07
C ILE A 228 -19.55 6.65 0.03
N THR A 229 -20.80 7.04 0.32
CA THR A 229 -21.61 7.83 -0.62
C THR A 229 -20.92 9.14 -0.99
N THR A 230 -20.34 9.83 -0.01
CA THR A 230 -19.63 11.10 -0.23
C THR A 230 -18.41 10.91 -1.14
N VAL A 231 -17.59 9.88 -0.91
CA VAL A 231 -16.40 9.59 -1.74
C VAL A 231 -16.81 9.13 -3.13
N LEU A 232 -17.74 8.20 -3.26
CA LEU A 232 -18.18 7.67 -4.57
C LEU A 232 -18.76 8.79 -5.46
N THR A 233 -19.54 9.70 -4.87
CA THR A 233 -20.20 10.78 -5.61
C THR A 233 -19.36 12.05 -5.73
N ARG A 234 -18.11 12.05 -5.23
CA ARG A 234 -17.19 13.17 -5.35
C ARG A 234 -16.95 13.51 -6.82
N ARG A 235 -17.03 14.80 -7.14
CA ARG A 235 -16.53 15.35 -8.39
C ARG A 235 -15.13 15.89 -8.15
N ASN A 236 -14.16 15.34 -8.86
CA ASN A 236 -12.77 15.76 -8.81
C ASN A 236 -12.67 17.26 -9.20
N THR A 237 -12.11 18.10 -8.32
CA THR A 237 -12.01 19.54 -8.55
C THR A 237 -10.95 19.95 -9.59
N VAL A 238 -10.04 19.04 -9.93
CA VAL A 238 -8.96 19.28 -10.89
C VAL A 238 -9.42 18.99 -12.32
N ASN A 239 -10.03 17.83 -12.55
CA ASN A 239 -10.40 17.37 -13.89
C ASN A 239 -11.91 17.26 -14.15
N GLY A 240 -12.75 17.45 -13.12
CA GLY A 240 -14.20 17.48 -13.24
C GLY A 240 -14.89 16.12 -13.35
N ARG A 241 -14.16 15.00 -13.34
CA ARG A 241 -14.74 13.65 -13.37
C ARG A 241 -15.45 13.33 -12.07
N LEU A 242 -16.53 12.56 -12.15
CA LEU A 242 -17.07 11.90 -10.96
C LEU A 242 -16.16 10.70 -10.64
N TYR A 243 -15.92 10.43 -9.36
CA TYR A 243 -15.08 9.31 -8.95
C TYR A 243 -15.62 7.97 -9.46
N THR A 244 -16.95 7.77 -9.45
CA THR A 244 -17.60 6.59 -10.05
C THR A 244 -17.42 6.48 -11.57
N GLU A 245 -17.01 7.57 -12.23
CA GLU A 245 -16.79 7.64 -13.67
C GLU A 245 -15.29 7.80 -14.01
N ASP A 246 -14.39 7.71 -13.02
CA ASP A 246 -12.96 7.85 -13.24
C ASP A 246 -12.26 6.48 -13.27
N PRO A 247 -11.79 6.03 -14.44
CA PRO A 247 -11.09 4.75 -14.55
C PRO A 247 -9.73 4.76 -13.83
N THR A 248 -9.18 5.92 -13.46
CA THR A 248 -8.03 5.95 -12.54
C THR A 248 -8.32 5.20 -11.25
N ILE A 249 -9.57 5.17 -10.78
CA ILE A 249 -9.98 4.32 -9.66
C ILE A 249 -10.28 2.91 -10.21
N MET A 250 -9.42 1.95 -9.87
CA MET A 250 -9.62 0.55 -10.21
C MET A 250 -10.57 -0.12 -9.22
N THR A 251 -10.37 0.10 -7.92
CA THR A 251 -11.06 -0.66 -6.87
C THR A 251 -11.57 0.25 -5.76
N TRP A 252 -12.80 -0.03 -5.30
CA TRP A 252 -13.31 0.39 -4.00
C TRP A 252 -13.04 -0.69 -2.97
N GLN A 253 -12.14 -0.42 -2.04
CA GLN A 253 -11.80 -1.37 -0.99
C GLN A 253 -12.56 -1.04 0.30
N LEU A 254 -13.20 -2.07 0.87
CA LEU A 254 -14.04 -1.94 2.05
C LEU A 254 -13.26 -1.28 3.20
N ALA A 255 -12.20 -1.92 3.65
CA ALA A 255 -11.34 -1.36 4.69
C ALA A 255 -9.93 -1.92 4.59
N ASN A 256 -8.99 -1.26 5.22
CA ASN A 256 -7.70 -1.85 5.51
C ASN A 256 -7.84 -2.89 6.64
N GLU A 257 -7.47 -4.14 6.36
CA GLU A 257 -7.30 -5.24 7.32
C GLU A 257 -8.47 -5.47 8.31
N PRO A 258 -9.74 -5.57 7.87
CA PRO A 258 -10.83 -5.86 8.80
C PRO A 258 -10.62 -7.22 9.48
N GLN A 259 -10.70 -7.25 10.82
CA GLN A 259 -10.34 -8.45 11.58
C GLN A 259 -11.49 -9.45 11.74
N SER A 260 -11.15 -10.72 11.56
CA SER A 260 -12.04 -11.82 11.93
C SER A 260 -12.11 -11.97 13.45
N ILE A 261 -13.28 -12.28 14.00
CA ILE A 261 -13.46 -12.51 15.43
C ILE A 261 -13.20 -13.99 15.77
N ASP A 262 -14.10 -14.85 15.31
CA ASP A 262 -14.01 -16.32 15.40
C ASP A 262 -14.97 -16.94 14.38
N LEU A 263 -14.79 -18.23 14.07
CA LEU A 263 -15.57 -18.89 13.01
C LEU A 263 -17.08 -18.81 13.22
N ILE A 264 -17.58 -18.85 14.47
CA ILE A 264 -19.01 -18.87 14.79
C ILE A 264 -19.58 -17.45 14.79
N THR A 265 -18.87 -16.50 15.39
CA THR A 265 -19.32 -15.11 15.48
C THR A 265 -19.31 -14.44 14.11
N ASN A 266 -18.30 -14.73 13.26
CA ASN A 266 -18.18 -14.15 11.93
C ASN A 266 -19.41 -14.43 11.04
N GLU A 267 -20.05 -15.60 11.17
CA GLU A 267 -21.25 -15.95 10.42
C GLU A 267 -22.42 -14.99 10.67
N LYS A 268 -22.43 -14.33 11.83
CA LYS A 268 -23.52 -13.43 12.26
C LYS A 268 -23.15 -11.96 12.18
N THR A 269 -21.87 -11.64 12.08
CA THR A 269 -21.37 -10.26 12.15
C THR A 269 -20.55 -9.90 10.90
N PHE A 270 -19.32 -10.41 10.82
CA PHE A 270 -18.33 -10.01 9.84
C PHE A 270 -18.73 -10.33 8.39
N TYR A 271 -19.16 -11.57 8.10
CA TYR A 271 -19.52 -11.94 6.72
C TYR A 271 -20.78 -11.20 6.23
N PRO A 272 -21.87 -11.09 7.04
CA PRO A 272 -23.01 -10.24 6.68
C PRO A 272 -22.64 -8.77 6.50
N TRP A 273 -21.69 -8.23 7.27
CA TRP A 273 -21.23 -6.85 7.10
C TRP A 273 -20.53 -6.67 5.76
N ILE A 274 -19.62 -7.58 5.37
CA ILE A 274 -18.98 -7.56 4.04
C ILE A 274 -20.03 -7.57 2.93
N GLU A 275 -21.03 -8.45 3.00
CA GLU A 275 -22.09 -8.52 2.00
C GLU A 275 -22.92 -7.22 1.93
N ARG A 276 -23.30 -6.65 3.08
CA ARG A 276 -24.06 -5.39 3.11
C ARG A 276 -23.28 -4.22 2.52
N ILE A 277 -22.01 -4.05 2.88
CA ILE A 277 -21.23 -2.90 2.41
C ILE A 277 -20.81 -3.07 0.95
N SER A 278 -20.37 -4.26 0.54
CA SER A 278 -20.01 -4.52 -0.87
C SER A 278 -21.21 -4.36 -1.80
N THR A 279 -22.41 -4.80 -1.38
CA THR A 279 -23.67 -4.55 -2.12
C THR A 279 -23.96 -3.06 -2.22
N PHE A 280 -23.84 -2.32 -1.11
CA PHE A 280 -24.08 -0.88 -1.08
C PHE A 280 -23.16 -0.11 -2.04
N ILE A 281 -21.88 -0.50 -2.14
CA ILE A 281 -20.93 0.06 -3.09
C ILE A 281 -21.31 -0.33 -4.52
N ARG A 282 -21.58 -1.61 -4.80
CA ARG A 282 -21.90 -2.10 -6.15
C ARG A 282 -23.08 -1.36 -6.79
N GLU A 283 -24.13 -1.09 -6.00
CA GLU A 283 -25.32 -0.35 -6.46
C GLU A 283 -25.00 1.08 -6.93
N ARG A 284 -23.90 1.67 -6.44
CA ARG A 284 -23.51 3.07 -6.68
C ARG A 284 -22.33 3.22 -7.63
N ALA A 285 -21.44 2.25 -7.65
CA ALA A 285 -20.23 2.24 -8.47
C ALA A 285 -20.13 0.91 -9.26
N PRO A 286 -21.01 0.69 -10.26
CA PRO A 286 -21.06 -0.58 -10.97
C PRO A 286 -19.87 -0.86 -11.90
N LYS A 287 -19.04 0.15 -12.19
CA LYS A 287 -17.92 0.06 -13.15
C LYS A 287 -16.60 -0.39 -12.53
N GLN A 288 -16.33 0.01 -11.29
CA GLN A 288 -15.11 -0.33 -10.57
C GLN A 288 -15.21 -1.70 -9.90
N LEU A 289 -14.04 -2.25 -9.59
CA LEU A 289 -13.93 -3.46 -8.79
C LEU A 289 -14.18 -3.17 -7.30
N ILE A 290 -14.45 -4.21 -6.53
CA ILE A 290 -14.64 -4.18 -5.08
C ILE A 290 -13.80 -5.28 -4.45
N SER A 291 -13.02 -4.92 -3.42
CA SER A 291 -12.23 -5.87 -2.62
C SER A 291 -12.38 -5.60 -1.13
N VAL A 292 -12.13 -6.62 -0.30
CA VAL A 292 -12.34 -6.50 1.16
C VAL A 292 -11.17 -5.82 1.86
N GLY A 293 -9.93 -6.08 1.42
CA GLY A 293 -8.71 -5.67 2.12
C GLY A 293 -8.31 -6.61 3.27
N LEU A 294 -8.72 -7.88 3.17
CA LEU A 294 -8.36 -8.91 4.15
C LEU A 294 -6.88 -9.31 4.00
N GLU A 295 -6.18 -9.47 5.12
CA GLU A 295 -4.79 -9.93 5.16
C GLU A 295 -4.64 -11.40 4.73
N SER A 296 -5.68 -12.20 4.93
CA SER A 296 -5.70 -13.64 4.68
C SER A 296 -4.82 -14.49 5.62
N LYS A 297 -4.28 -13.88 6.70
CA LYS A 297 -3.60 -14.59 7.81
C LYS A 297 -4.54 -15.52 8.60
N GLN A 298 -5.85 -15.30 8.49
CA GLN A 298 -6.91 -15.99 9.22
C GLN A 298 -7.14 -17.44 8.74
N GLY A 299 -6.56 -17.83 7.60
CA GLY A 299 -6.62 -19.18 7.05
C GLY A 299 -7.77 -19.43 6.08
N GLU A 300 -7.78 -20.62 5.49
CA GLU A 300 -8.62 -21.00 4.33
C GLU A 300 -10.12 -20.77 4.54
N ILE A 301 -10.65 -21.13 5.72
CA ILE A 301 -12.10 -21.06 5.97
C ILE A 301 -12.58 -19.61 5.93
N VAL A 302 -11.88 -18.72 6.65
CA VAL A 302 -12.21 -17.29 6.66
C VAL A 302 -11.96 -16.68 5.28
N PHE A 303 -10.83 -17.01 4.65
CA PHE A 303 -10.52 -16.57 3.29
C PHE A 303 -11.68 -16.87 2.32
N LYS A 304 -12.13 -18.12 2.28
CA LYS A 304 -13.16 -18.56 1.34
C LYS A 304 -14.50 -17.92 1.67
N ALA A 305 -14.88 -17.78 2.94
CA ALA A 305 -16.12 -17.13 3.34
C ALA A 305 -16.17 -15.65 2.92
N VAL A 306 -15.09 -14.90 3.17
CA VAL A 306 -14.96 -13.48 2.82
C VAL A 306 -14.99 -13.27 1.32
N HIS A 307 -14.19 -14.04 0.58
CA HIS A 307 -13.99 -13.80 -0.85
C HIS A 307 -15.04 -14.50 -1.74
N SER A 308 -15.89 -15.38 -1.20
CA SER A 308 -17.01 -15.97 -1.98
C SER A 308 -18.22 -15.03 -2.10
N VAL A 309 -18.26 -13.91 -1.35
CA VAL A 309 -19.32 -12.90 -1.45
C VAL A 309 -19.41 -12.39 -2.89
N ALA A 310 -20.63 -12.34 -3.46
CA ALA A 310 -20.84 -12.11 -4.89
C ALA A 310 -20.26 -10.77 -5.39
N ASN A 311 -20.37 -9.72 -4.57
CA ASN A 311 -19.91 -8.37 -4.92
C ASN A 311 -18.42 -8.14 -4.67
N VAL A 312 -17.66 -9.12 -4.18
CA VAL A 312 -16.20 -9.05 -4.04
C VAL A 312 -15.57 -9.59 -5.33
N ASP A 313 -14.86 -8.77 -6.10
CA ASP A 313 -14.40 -9.17 -7.44
C ASP A 313 -13.07 -9.94 -7.40
N TYR A 314 -12.20 -9.61 -6.45
CA TYR A 314 -10.92 -10.27 -6.26
C TYR A 314 -10.55 -10.33 -4.78
N ALA A 315 -9.70 -11.29 -4.44
CA ALA A 315 -9.18 -11.50 -3.10
C ALA A 315 -7.91 -10.70 -2.81
N THR A 316 -7.61 -10.49 -1.54
CA THR A 316 -6.40 -9.79 -1.10
C THR A 316 -5.61 -10.66 -0.14
N SER A 317 -4.30 -10.48 -0.10
CA SER A 317 -3.46 -10.99 0.98
C SER A 317 -2.40 -9.98 1.37
N HIS A 318 -2.06 -9.98 2.65
CA HIS A 318 -1.02 -9.16 3.26
C HIS A 318 0.00 -10.11 3.91
N CYS A 319 1.30 -9.83 3.89
CA CYS A 319 2.30 -10.73 4.49
C CYS A 319 3.25 -9.98 5.43
N TRP A 320 2.99 -10.06 6.74
CA TRP A 320 3.71 -9.34 7.78
C TRP A 320 4.60 -10.23 8.63
N VAL A 321 5.66 -10.77 8.02
CA VAL A 321 6.53 -11.78 8.64
C VAL A 321 7.14 -11.35 9.98
N GLN A 322 7.45 -10.07 10.16
CA GLN A 322 7.98 -9.58 11.43
C GLN A 322 6.87 -9.45 12.48
N ASN A 323 5.74 -8.84 12.15
CA ASN A 323 4.61 -8.69 13.08
C ASN A 323 4.09 -10.06 13.56
N TRP A 324 4.16 -11.08 12.69
CA TRP A 324 3.71 -12.45 13.01
C TRP A 324 4.79 -13.36 13.59
N GLY A 325 5.98 -12.82 13.87
CA GLY A 325 7.06 -13.54 14.59
C GLY A 325 7.87 -14.53 13.74
N TYR A 326 7.80 -14.45 12.41
CA TYR A 326 8.65 -15.23 11.50
C TYR A 326 9.99 -14.56 11.17
N TYR A 327 10.14 -13.28 11.52
CA TYR A 327 11.35 -12.50 11.32
C TYR A 327 11.70 -11.65 12.55
N ASP A 328 12.99 -11.58 12.86
CA ASP A 328 13.59 -10.73 13.89
C ASP A 328 14.60 -9.79 13.23
N MET A 329 14.27 -8.50 13.21
CA MET A 329 15.09 -7.46 12.59
C MET A 329 16.43 -7.21 13.30
N TYR A 330 16.65 -7.80 14.48
CA TYR A 330 17.91 -7.74 15.21
C TYR A 330 18.76 -9.01 15.10
N ASP A 331 18.28 -10.04 14.38
CA ASP A 331 19.09 -11.21 14.04
C ASP A 331 19.96 -10.90 12.81
N PRO A 332 21.29 -10.76 12.96
CA PRO A 332 22.19 -10.53 11.83
C PRO A 332 22.44 -11.80 11.01
N THR A 333 21.91 -12.94 11.42
CA THR A 333 22.09 -14.22 10.72
C THR A 333 21.01 -14.44 9.67
N GLY A 334 21.32 -15.21 8.64
CA GLY A 334 20.35 -15.58 7.61
C GLY A 334 19.25 -16.55 8.08
N LEU A 335 19.25 -17.01 9.34
CA LEU A 335 18.26 -17.98 9.82
C LEU A 335 16.86 -17.37 9.92
N SER A 336 16.77 -16.18 10.50
CA SER A 336 15.49 -15.45 10.59
C SER A 336 14.94 -15.09 9.21
N LEU A 337 15.80 -14.66 8.29
CA LEU A 337 15.45 -14.42 6.88
C LEU A 337 14.93 -15.71 6.21
N LEU A 338 15.62 -16.84 6.36
CA LEU A 338 15.22 -18.11 5.77
C LEU A 338 13.84 -18.57 6.28
N ASN A 339 13.55 -18.37 7.57
CA ASN A 339 12.25 -18.68 8.15
C ASN A 339 11.16 -17.81 7.51
N ALA A 340 11.39 -16.50 7.40
CA ALA A 340 10.48 -15.55 6.77
C ALA A 340 10.20 -15.90 5.29
N GLN A 341 11.25 -16.20 4.52
CA GLN A 341 11.15 -16.62 3.12
C GLN A 341 10.39 -17.94 2.95
N THR A 342 10.64 -18.90 3.84
CA THR A 342 9.95 -20.21 3.82
C THR A 342 8.46 -20.03 4.08
N PHE A 343 8.11 -19.25 5.12
CA PHE A 343 6.73 -18.92 5.42
C PHE A 343 6.06 -18.18 4.26
N ALA A 344 6.68 -17.12 3.72
CA ALA A 344 6.09 -16.31 2.67
C ALA A 344 5.78 -17.10 1.39
N LYS A 345 6.70 -17.98 0.95
CA LYS A 345 6.45 -18.86 -0.20
C LYS A 345 5.27 -19.79 0.03
N GLN A 346 5.16 -20.36 1.23
CA GLN A 346 4.04 -21.24 1.57
C GLN A 346 2.73 -20.45 1.65
N PHE A 347 2.75 -19.26 2.23
CA PHE A 347 1.60 -18.35 2.31
C PHE A 347 1.08 -17.93 0.93
N VAL A 348 1.97 -17.56 0.00
CA VAL A 348 1.61 -17.28 -1.41
C VAL A 348 0.98 -18.51 -2.05
N LYS A 349 1.60 -19.68 -1.90
CA LYS A 349 1.06 -20.92 -2.49
C LYS A 349 -0.35 -21.26 -1.97
N ASP A 350 -0.56 -21.15 -0.67
CA ASP A 350 -1.83 -21.49 -0.03
C ASP A 350 -2.93 -20.50 -0.42
N THR A 351 -2.66 -19.21 -0.33
CA THR A 351 -3.65 -18.17 -0.71
C THR A 351 -3.96 -18.18 -2.21
N ASN A 352 -2.98 -18.47 -3.06
CA ASN A 352 -3.20 -18.73 -4.50
C ASN A 352 -4.16 -19.91 -4.73
N LYS A 353 -3.97 -21.01 -4.00
CA LYS A 353 -4.88 -22.16 -4.06
C LYS A 353 -6.28 -21.77 -3.60
N TRP A 354 -6.42 -21.06 -2.49
CA TRP A 354 -7.73 -20.67 -1.97
C TRP A 354 -8.46 -19.73 -2.94
N ALA A 355 -7.75 -18.78 -3.54
CA ALA A 355 -8.29 -17.89 -4.57
C ALA A 355 -8.76 -18.66 -5.82
N SER A 356 -7.94 -19.61 -6.27
CA SER A 356 -8.30 -20.51 -7.39
C SER A 356 -9.54 -21.35 -7.07
N ASP A 357 -9.67 -21.87 -5.85
CA ASP A 357 -10.82 -22.64 -5.40
C ASP A 357 -12.11 -21.78 -5.34
N VAL A 358 -11.99 -20.49 -5.02
CA VAL A 358 -13.11 -19.50 -5.05
C VAL A 358 -13.39 -19.02 -6.48
N GLY A 359 -12.45 -19.21 -7.42
CA GLY A 359 -12.57 -18.79 -8.81
C GLY A 359 -12.37 -17.28 -9.00
N LYS A 360 -11.59 -16.62 -8.14
CA LYS A 360 -11.32 -15.17 -8.20
C LYS A 360 -9.83 -14.88 -8.20
N PRO A 361 -9.38 -13.78 -8.83
CA PRO A 361 -7.99 -13.35 -8.74
C PRO A 361 -7.59 -13.00 -7.30
N ILE A 362 -6.29 -12.96 -7.00
CA ILE A 362 -5.76 -12.48 -5.71
C ILE A 362 -4.63 -11.47 -5.89
N PHE A 363 -4.65 -10.41 -5.10
CA PHE A 363 -3.62 -9.36 -5.07
C PHE A 363 -2.84 -9.42 -3.75
N LEU A 364 -1.51 -9.57 -3.81
CA LEU A 364 -0.65 -9.40 -2.63
C LEU A 364 -0.49 -7.90 -2.40
N GLU A 365 -1.42 -7.30 -1.68
CA GLU A 365 -1.56 -5.84 -1.65
C GLU A 365 -0.81 -5.17 -0.49
N GLU A 366 -0.25 -5.95 0.43
CA GLU A 366 0.73 -5.48 1.40
C GLU A 366 1.75 -6.57 1.75
N PHE A 367 3.00 -6.18 1.93
CA PHE A 367 4.04 -6.98 2.57
C PHE A 367 5.24 -6.07 2.81
N GLY A 368 6.00 -6.37 3.85
CA GLY A 368 7.16 -5.57 4.21
C GLY A 368 8.14 -6.35 5.07
N MET A 369 9.34 -5.82 5.16
CA MET A 369 10.40 -6.27 6.06
C MET A 369 11.22 -5.05 6.48
N ALA A 370 11.66 -5.04 7.74
CA ALA A 370 12.50 -3.97 8.25
C ALA A 370 13.84 -3.91 7.50
N ARG A 371 14.54 -2.78 7.65
CA ARG A 371 15.96 -2.68 7.27
C ARG A 371 16.80 -3.63 8.13
N ASP A 372 18.10 -3.67 7.84
CA ASP A 372 19.10 -4.43 8.58
C ASP A 372 19.35 -3.81 9.98
N ASN A 373 18.31 -3.77 10.82
CA ASN A 373 18.25 -2.99 12.05
C ASN A 373 19.21 -3.51 13.12
N TRP A 374 19.77 -4.72 12.98
CA TRP A 374 20.93 -5.15 13.77
C TRP A 374 22.12 -4.19 13.62
N LEU A 375 22.25 -3.45 12.51
CA LEU A 375 23.26 -2.40 12.31
C LEU A 375 22.93 -1.09 13.05
N ASN A 376 21.69 -0.92 13.48
CA ASN A 376 21.21 0.25 14.21
C ASN A 376 20.89 -0.03 15.68
N LYS A 377 20.99 -1.29 16.14
CA LYS A 377 20.55 -1.72 17.48
C LYS A 377 21.10 -0.86 18.63
N ASP A 378 22.36 -0.45 18.54
CA ASP A 378 23.05 0.34 19.57
C ASP A 378 23.13 1.84 19.22
N LYS A 379 22.42 2.28 18.17
CA LYS A 379 22.34 3.70 17.79
C LYS A 379 21.22 4.40 18.56
N GLU A 380 21.17 5.72 18.42
CA GLU A 380 20.15 6.57 19.03
C GLU A 380 18.73 6.29 18.52
N TYR A 381 18.60 5.67 17.34
CA TYR A 381 17.32 5.31 16.75
C TYR A 381 17.47 4.02 15.91
N PRO A 382 16.65 2.98 16.18
CA PRO A 382 16.79 1.70 15.49
C PRO A 382 16.35 1.73 14.02
N TYR A 383 15.53 2.69 13.62
CA TYR A 383 14.93 2.77 12.28
C TYR A 383 15.60 3.81 11.36
N LEU A 384 16.89 4.11 11.58
CA LEU A 384 17.65 5.00 10.71
C LEU A 384 17.78 4.42 9.30
N SER A 385 17.60 5.27 8.28
CA SER A 385 17.78 4.91 6.86
C SER A 385 19.22 4.54 6.52
N SER A 386 20.18 4.87 7.39
CA SER A 386 21.59 4.48 7.28
C SER A 386 21.87 2.97 7.31
N ALA A 387 20.93 2.14 7.82
CA ALA A 387 21.06 0.69 7.72
C ALA A 387 20.83 0.23 6.28
N THR A 388 21.54 -0.82 5.87
CA THR A 388 21.31 -1.51 4.60
C THR A 388 19.98 -2.26 4.61
N THR A 389 19.58 -2.81 3.46
CA THR A 389 18.30 -3.51 3.26
C THR A 389 18.51 -4.96 2.82
N THR A 390 19.66 -5.57 3.11
CA THR A 390 20.04 -6.86 2.49
C THR A 390 19.01 -7.97 2.75
N HIS A 391 18.51 -8.12 3.98
CA HIS A 391 17.45 -9.10 4.26
C HIS A 391 16.12 -8.73 3.58
N LYS A 392 15.76 -7.44 3.60
CA LYS A 392 14.55 -6.92 2.95
C LYS A 392 14.55 -7.18 1.45
N ASP A 393 15.68 -6.95 0.79
CA ASP A 393 15.87 -7.11 -0.65
C ASP A 393 15.75 -8.60 -1.04
N GLU A 394 16.43 -9.51 -0.34
CA GLU A 394 16.31 -10.96 -0.57
C GLU A 394 14.90 -11.49 -0.28
N TYR A 395 14.21 -10.91 0.71
CA TYR A 395 12.82 -11.24 1.00
C TYR A 395 11.88 -10.77 -0.11
N PHE A 396 12.07 -9.56 -0.64
CA PHE A 396 11.26 -8.99 -1.72
C PHE A 396 11.43 -9.80 -3.01
N GLU A 397 12.66 -10.17 -3.38
CA GLU A 397 12.91 -11.07 -4.50
C GLU A 397 12.19 -12.42 -4.33
N THR A 398 12.15 -12.94 -3.10
CA THR A 398 11.49 -14.21 -2.80
C THR A 398 9.96 -14.14 -2.93
N ILE A 399 9.30 -13.24 -2.19
CA ILE A 399 7.84 -13.23 -2.12
C ILE A 399 7.22 -12.76 -3.42
N MET A 400 7.78 -11.71 -4.03
CA MET A 400 7.24 -11.21 -5.29
C MET A 400 7.56 -12.15 -6.45
N GLY A 401 8.74 -12.79 -6.45
CA GLY A 401 9.07 -13.85 -7.40
C GLY A 401 8.08 -15.02 -7.33
N ALA A 402 7.70 -15.46 -6.13
CA ALA A 402 6.68 -16.49 -5.96
C ALA A 402 5.31 -16.08 -6.53
N VAL A 403 4.91 -14.82 -6.35
CA VAL A 403 3.67 -14.27 -6.93
C VAL A 403 3.74 -14.24 -8.46
N MET A 404 4.87 -13.84 -9.03
CA MET A 404 5.08 -13.84 -10.49
C MET A 404 5.07 -15.26 -11.06
N ASP A 405 5.67 -16.22 -10.37
CA ASP A 405 5.63 -17.63 -10.77
C ASP A 405 4.19 -18.16 -10.79
N GLU A 406 3.39 -17.87 -9.77
CA GLU A 406 1.97 -18.23 -9.77
C GLU A 406 1.23 -17.58 -10.93
N PHE A 407 1.43 -16.27 -11.18
CA PHE A 407 0.81 -15.60 -12.34
C PHE A 407 1.22 -16.27 -13.65
N LYS A 408 2.52 -16.45 -13.92
CA LYS A 408 3.03 -17.02 -15.19
C LYS A 408 2.57 -18.46 -15.43
N ASN A 409 2.32 -19.22 -14.37
CA ASN A 409 1.90 -20.63 -14.44
C ASN A 409 0.38 -20.84 -14.44
N GLY A 410 -0.43 -19.78 -14.56
CA GLY A 410 -1.89 -19.90 -14.63
C GLY A 410 -2.62 -19.80 -13.28
N GLY A 411 -1.90 -19.49 -12.19
CA GLY A 411 -2.44 -19.27 -10.85
C GLY A 411 -3.24 -17.97 -10.73
N ALA A 412 -3.84 -17.74 -9.57
CA ALA A 412 -4.79 -16.67 -9.31
C ALA A 412 -4.15 -15.31 -9.00
N TYR A 413 -2.87 -15.25 -8.67
CA TYR A 413 -2.22 -13.98 -8.36
C TYR A 413 -2.23 -13.02 -9.54
N VAL A 414 -2.42 -11.72 -9.28
CA VAL A 414 -2.45 -10.65 -10.32
C VAL A 414 -1.51 -9.49 -10.06
N GLY A 415 -0.70 -9.54 -9.00
CA GLY A 415 0.25 -8.49 -8.71
C GLY A 415 0.74 -8.45 -7.28
N THR A 416 1.63 -7.49 -7.02
CA THR A 416 2.18 -7.21 -5.69
C THR A 416 2.14 -5.71 -5.41
N SER A 417 2.04 -5.33 -4.14
CA SER A 417 2.15 -3.95 -3.67
C SER A 417 2.94 -3.90 -2.36
N PRO A 418 4.27 -3.70 -2.43
CA PRO A 418 5.09 -3.52 -1.24
C PRO A 418 4.56 -2.40 -0.33
N TRP A 419 4.67 -2.61 0.97
CA TRP A 419 4.47 -1.59 1.99
C TRP A 419 5.81 -1.07 2.50
N ALA A 420 6.07 0.24 2.47
CA ALA A 420 5.33 1.28 1.74
C ALA A 420 6.29 2.34 1.23
N TYR A 421 5.87 3.08 0.19
CA TYR A 421 6.76 4.06 -0.44
C TYR A 421 6.89 5.32 0.43
N GLY A 422 8.06 5.48 1.07
CA GLY A 422 8.42 6.67 1.84
C GLY A 422 9.12 7.75 1.00
N GLY A 423 9.59 7.37 -0.19
CA GLY A 423 10.12 8.29 -1.20
C GLY A 423 11.36 9.04 -0.74
N ILE A 424 11.33 10.37 -0.82
CA ILE A 424 12.49 11.24 -0.53
C ILE A 424 12.58 11.66 0.94
N TRP A 425 11.57 11.36 1.76
CA TRP A 425 11.62 11.64 3.18
C TRP A 425 12.58 10.69 3.89
N ARG A 426 13.15 11.13 5.02
CA ARG A 426 14.06 10.33 5.85
C ARG A 426 13.83 10.57 7.34
N PRO A 427 13.92 9.53 8.19
CA PRO A 427 13.78 9.65 9.63
C PRO A 427 14.89 10.49 10.26
N GLU A 428 16.05 10.61 9.61
CA GLU A 428 17.12 11.49 10.03
C GLU A 428 16.74 12.97 10.00
N THR A 429 15.76 13.37 9.18
CA THR A 429 15.33 14.77 9.12
C THR A 429 14.68 15.22 10.43
N GLN A 430 13.93 14.32 11.08
CA GLN A 430 13.08 14.58 12.25
C GLN A 430 12.19 15.83 12.14
N ILE A 431 11.83 16.22 10.91
CA ILE A 431 10.93 17.36 10.70
C ILE A 431 9.50 16.84 10.71
N MET A 432 8.78 17.18 11.77
CA MET A 432 7.31 17.12 11.77
C MET A 432 6.76 18.41 11.16
N ASN A 433 5.65 18.31 10.44
CA ASN A 433 4.88 19.47 10.04
C ASN A 433 4.14 20.08 11.24
N GLU A 434 3.38 21.16 11.03
CA GLU A 434 2.65 21.87 12.10
C GLU A 434 1.56 21.02 12.79
N PHE A 435 1.12 19.94 12.12
CA PHE A 435 0.15 18.95 12.62
C PHE A 435 0.82 17.79 13.38
N GLY A 436 2.15 17.83 13.55
CA GLY A 436 2.89 16.75 14.22
C GLY A 436 3.05 15.50 13.37
N MET A 437 2.85 15.58 12.06
CA MET A 437 3.00 14.45 11.14
C MET A 437 4.38 14.40 10.51
N VAL A 438 4.87 13.18 10.33
CA VAL A 438 5.90 12.83 9.36
C VAL A 438 5.25 12.04 8.24
N TRP A 439 5.17 12.61 7.04
CA TRP A 439 4.64 11.87 5.89
C TRP A 439 5.70 10.89 5.38
N ALA A 440 5.87 9.79 6.11
CA ALA A 440 6.63 8.60 5.72
C ALA A 440 5.70 7.59 5.02
N GLY A 441 6.25 6.45 4.64
CA GLY A 441 5.49 5.25 4.27
C GLY A 441 4.99 4.47 5.49
N ASP A 442 5.57 4.66 6.68
CA ASP A 442 5.02 4.13 7.94
C ASP A 442 3.97 5.09 8.54
N PRO A 443 2.71 4.66 8.80
CA PRO A 443 1.67 5.51 9.38
C PRO A 443 1.95 5.92 10.82
N PRO A 444 1.25 6.94 11.37
CA PRO A 444 1.59 7.55 12.67
C PRO A 444 1.49 6.64 13.91
N HIS A 445 0.93 5.43 13.80
CA HIS A 445 0.97 4.42 14.86
C HIS A 445 2.24 3.56 14.86
N GLU A 446 3.07 3.69 13.83
CA GLU A 446 4.31 2.95 13.62
C GLU A 446 5.51 3.89 13.66
N SER A 447 6.68 3.31 13.95
CA SER A 447 7.92 4.07 13.92
C SER A 447 8.27 4.44 12.49
N PRO A 448 8.58 5.71 12.19
CA PRO A 448 8.92 6.09 10.82
C PRO A 448 10.32 5.59 10.43
N GLY A 449 10.41 4.95 9.28
CA GLY A 449 11.60 4.24 8.82
C GLY A 449 11.58 2.73 9.12
N TRP A 450 10.47 2.19 9.64
CA TRP A 450 10.34 0.77 9.91
C TRP A 450 10.24 -0.04 8.62
N TYR A 451 9.20 0.17 7.82
CA TYR A 451 8.98 -0.51 6.54
C TYR A 451 9.18 0.38 5.32
N ASP A 452 9.47 1.66 5.51
CA ASP A 452 9.78 2.61 4.44
C ASP A 452 10.64 2.02 3.30
N LEU A 453 10.19 2.29 2.08
CA LEU A 453 10.92 2.13 0.83
C LEU A 453 11.33 3.51 0.36
N TYR A 454 12.63 3.80 0.43
CA TYR A 454 13.16 5.06 -0.04
C TYR A 454 13.47 5.00 -1.54
N ASP A 455 13.52 6.18 -2.17
CA ASP A 455 13.86 6.35 -3.59
C ASP A 455 15.23 5.77 -3.98
N THR A 456 16.14 5.66 -3.00
CA THR A 456 17.50 5.12 -3.17
C THR A 456 17.65 3.64 -2.81
N ASP A 457 16.61 2.99 -2.27
CA ASP A 457 16.69 1.60 -1.84
C ASP A 457 16.64 0.61 -3.02
N GLU A 458 17.34 -0.51 -2.89
CA GLU A 458 17.37 -1.57 -3.92
C GLU A 458 15.99 -2.18 -4.19
N ALA A 459 15.10 -2.18 -3.19
CA ALA A 459 13.70 -2.56 -3.35
C ALA A 459 13.01 -1.89 -4.57
N MET A 460 13.33 -0.62 -4.87
CA MET A 460 12.77 0.06 -6.05
C MET A 460 13.32 -0.50 -7.37
N ASN A 461 14.56 -0.99 -7.38
CA ASN A 461 15.12 -1.69 -8.54
C ASN A 461 14.56 -3.11 -8.67
N ILE A 462 14.26 -3.80 -7.56
CA ILE A 462 13.57 -5.09 -7.58
C ILE A 462 12.20 -4.95 -8.23
N VAL A 463 11.40 -3.94 -7.83
CA VAL A 463 10.11 -3.62 -8.45
C VAL A 463 10.27 -3.40 -9.97
N SER A 464 11.25 -2.61 -10.40
CA SER A 464 11.52 -2.36 -11.82
C SER A 464 11.87 -3.64 -12.59
N ARG A 465 12.78 -4.47 -12.07
CA ARG A 465 13.17 -5.72 -12.73
C ARG A 465 11.99 -6.68 -12.92
N GLN A 466 11.13 -6.76 -11.91
CA GLN A 466 9.96 -7.62 -11.96
C GLN A 466 8.89 -7.11 -12.91
N GLN A 467 8.70 -5.79 -12.97
CA GLN A 467 7.83 -5.16 -13.95
C GLN A 467 8.31 -5.44 -15.39
N GLU A 468 9.61 -5.32 -15.64
CA GLU A 468 10.20 -5.60 -16.96
C GLU A 468 10.00 -7.07 -17.36
N ASP A 469 10.24 -8.00 -16.43
CA ASP A 469 10.07 -9.44 -16.65
C ASP A 469 8.60 -9.82 -16.91
N ILE A 470 7.65 -9.30 -16.13
CA ILE A 470 6.23 -9.59 -16.34
C ILE A 470 5.71 -8.96 -17.64
N ALA A 471 6.14 -7.74 -17.98
CA ALA A 471 5.75 -7.08 -19.22
C ALA A 471 6.23 -7.87 -20.44
N LYS A 472 7.47 -8.35 -20.42
CA LYS A 472 8.01 -9.23 -21.45
C LYS A 472 7.20 -10.52 -21.57
N TRP A 473 6.89 -11.16 -20.44
CA TRP A 473 6.09 -12.38 -20.44
C TRP A 473 4.68 -12.15 -21.02
N ILE A 474 4.03 -11.03 -20.69
CA ILE A 474 2.71 -10.66 -21.24
C ILE A 474 2.80 -10.42 -22.75
N GLU A 475 3.85 -9.76 -23.25
CA GLU A 475 4.03 -9.57 -24.69
C GLU A 475 4.16 -10.90 -25.45
N GLU A 476 4.80 -11.90 -24.83
CA GLU A 476 5.01 -13.23 -25.42
C GLU A 476 3.79 -14.16 -25.29
N ASN A 477 2.95 -14.00 -24.25
CA ASN A 477 1.92 -14.99 -23.87
C ASN A 477 0.51 -14.42 -23.67
N GLY A 478 0.32 -13.10 -23.70
CA GLY A 478 -0.89 -12.42 -23.25
C GLY A 478 -2.02 -12.25 -24.27
N ASN A 479 -1.92 -12.87 -25.46
CA ASN A 479 -2.95 -12.84 -26.51
C ASN A 479 -3.98 -13.96 -26.38
#